data_AF-A0A4Y2FSC5-F1
#
_entry.id   AF-A0A4Y2FSC5-F1
#
_cell.length_a   1.000
_cell.length_b   1.000
_cell.length_c   1.000
_cell.angle_alpha   90.00
_cell.angle_beta   90.00
_cell.angle_gamma   90.00
#
_symmetry.space_group_name_H-M   'P 1'
#
loop_
_entity.id
_entity.type
_entity.pdbx_description
1 polymer ?
#
loop_
_entity_poly.entity_id
_entity_poly.type
_entity_poly.pdbx_seq_one_letter_code
_entity_poly.pdbx_strand_id
1 'polypeptide(L)'
;MPKLSCKFTQDLQNEFPFLKKVCAGTGNQDQDDGVKCSHCNSEFSVAHCGLSDIKDHLQSSKHKKSLACAASSSKLTSFFFKTASSNDKNLDLAAKEATFAYHTANHSLSFNSNSCSSKLISKFFEPKFSLGKN
;
A
#
# COMPACT_ATOMS: atom_id res chain seq x y z
N MET A 1 -5.88 47.02 12.20
CA MET A 1 -5.23 46.19 13.23
C MET A 1 -4.35 45.17 12.51
N PRO A 2 -3.03 45.11 12.77
CA PRO A 2 -2.17 44.11 12.15
C PRO A 2 -2.58 42.71 12.66
N LYS A 3 -2.84 41.76 11.76
CA LYS A 3 -3.09 40.36 12.13
C LYS A 3 -1.77 39.76 12.63
N LEU A 4 -1.72 39.36 13.90
CA LEU A 4 -0.62 38.54 14.42
C LEU A 4 -0.75 37.15 13.79
N SER A 5 0.17 36.77 12.90
CA SER A 5 0.21 35.42 12.34
C SER A 5 1.01 34.50 13.28
N CYS A 6 0.42 33.37 13.64
CA CYS A 6 1.10 32.34 14.44
C CYS A 6 1.97 31.44 13.54
N LYS A 7 3.22 31.21 13.94
CA LYS A 7 4.15 30.29 13.25
C LYS A 7 4.14 28.91 13.90
N PHE A 8 4.49 27.87 13.15
CA PHE A 8 4.58 26.51 13.70
C PHE A 8 5.90 26.34 14.47
N THR A 9 5.86 26.46 15.79
CA THR A 9 7.04 26.37 16.67
C THR A 9 7.46 24.93 16.94
N GLN A 10 8.70 24.74 17.43
CA GLN A 10 9.22 23.42 17.78
C GLN A 10 8.46 22.78 18.97
N ASP A 11 7.92 23.57 19.89
CA ASP A 11 7.00 23.09 20.94
C ASP A 11 5.77 22.39 20.35
N LEU A 12 5.11 23.01 19.35
CA LEU A 12 3.96 22.41 18.68
C LEU A 12 4.32 21.14 17.92
N GLN A 13 5.52 21.09 17.33
CA GLN A 13 6.06 19.91 16.67
C GLN A 13 6.34 18.77 17.67
N ASN A 14 6.76 19.09 18.90
CA ASN A 14 7.00 18.12 19.96
C ASN A 14 5.69 17.59 20.56
N GLU A 15 4.68 18.45 20.76
CA GLU A 15 3.35 18.04 21.23
C GLU A 15 2.59 17.23 20.17
N PHE A 16 2.76 17.59 18.89
CA PHE A 16 2.08 16.94 17.77
C PHE A 16 3.08 16.38 16.75
N PRO A 17 3.77 15.26 17.05
CA PRO A 17 4.82 14.69 16.21
C PRO A 17 4.33 14.19 14.84
N PHE A 18 3.02 13.97 14.69
CA PHE A 18 2.39 13.58 13.43
C PHE A 18 2.15 14.75 12.48
N LEU A 19 2.22 16.01 12.95
CA LEU A 19 2.19 17.20 12.10
C LEU A 19 3.60 17.45 11.58
N LYS A 20 3.73 17.83 10.30
CA LYS A 20 5.01 18.19 9.69
C LYS A 20 4.88 19.51 8.97
N LYS A 21 5.91 20.35 9.04
CA LYS A 21 5.97 21.58 8.23
C LYS A 21 5.95 21.25 6.76
N VAL A 22 5.16 21.99 5.99
CA VAL A 22 5.14 21.91 4.53
C VAL A 22 6.21 22.85 4.01
N CYS A 23 7.36 22.30 3.59
CA CYS A 23 8.33 23.08 2.84
C CYS A 23 7.76 23.32 1.43
N ALA A 24 7.20 24.50 1.17
CA ALA A 24 6.88 24.90 -0.18
C ALA A 24 8.21 24.99 -0.98
N GLY A 25 8.36 24.15 -2.01
CA GLY A 25 9.57 24.05 -2.84
C GLY A 25 9.86 25.26 -3.73
N THR A 26 9.49 26.47 -3.31
CA THR A 26 9.66 27.70 -4.06
C THR A 26 10.15 28.81 -3.14
N GLY A 27 11.47 28.96 -3.04
CA GLY A 27 12.22 30.24 -2.91
C GLY A 27 11.77 31.35 -1.96
N ASN A 28 10.81 31.15 -1.05
CA ASN A 28 10.35 32.16 -0.09
C ASN A 28 10.34 31.54 1.31
N GLN A 29 11.37 31.88 2.08
CA GLN A 29 11.67 31.37 3.43
C GLN A 29 10.70 31.83 4.53
N ASP A 30 9.55 32.44 4.21
CA ASP A 30 8.73 33.12 5.23
C ASP A 30 7.35 32.48 5.53
N GLN A 31 6.89 31.48 4.75
CA GLN A 31 5.65 30.74 5.04
C GLN A 31 5.93 29.50 5.90
N ASP A 32 6.19 29.72 7.19
CA ASP A 32 6.39 28.66 8.21
C ASP A 32 5.08 28.20 8.86
N ASP A 33 3.94 28.62 8.30
CA ASP A 33 2.60 28.42 8.88
C ASP A 33 1.88 27.21 8.28
N GLY A 34 2.37 26.66 7.16
CA GLY A 34 1.80 25.48 6.51
C GLY A 34 2.20 24.18 7.20
N VAL A 35 1.22 23.40 7.64
CA VAL A 35 1.42 22.11 8.30
C VAL A 35 0.63 21.00 7.63
N LYS A 36 1.20 19.80 7.63
CA LYS A 36 0.63 18.59 7.05
C LYS A 36 0.47 17.53 8.11
N CYS A 37 -0.73 16.98 8.23
CA CYS A 37 -1.01 15.88 9.13
C CYS A 37 -0.67 14.53 8.48
N SER A 38 0.16 13.72 9.14
CA SER A 38 0.54 12.39 8.65
C SER A 38 -0.60 11.37 8.73
N HIS A 39 -1.57 11.54 9.63
CA HIS A 39 -2.70 10.60 9.80
C HIS A 39 -3.78 10.74 8.73
N CYS A 40 -4.03 11.96 8.25
CA CYS A 40 -5.06 12.23 7.25
C CYS A 40 -4.53 12.89 5.97
N ASN A 41 -3.20 12.96 5.84
CA ASN A 41 -2.47 13.53 4.70
C ASN A 41 -3.01 14.90 4.24
N SER A 42 -3.55 15.68 5.19
CA SER A 42 -4.21 16.96 4.90
C SER A 42 -3.31 18.10 5.31
N GLU A 43 -3.26 19.12 4.46
CA GLU A 43 -2.49 20.35 4.65
C GLU A 43 -3.43 21.44 5.17
N PHE A 44 -2.98 22.17 6.18
CA PHE A 44 -3.70 23.27 6.82
C PHE A 44 -2.72 24.33 7.33
N SER A 45 -3.20 25.51 7.71
CA SER A 45 -2.35 26.64 8.11
C SER A 45 -2.59 27.03 9.55
N VAL A 46 -1.54 27.08 10.35
CA VAL A 46 -1.61 27.51 11.76
C VAL A 46 -1.57 29.03 11.94
N ALA A 47 -1.54 29.80 10.84
CA ALA A 47 -1.37 31.25 10.84
C ALA A 47 -2.43 32.01 11.66
N HIS A 48 -3.64 31.48 11.78
CA HIS A 48 -4.76 32.19 12.40
C HIS A 48 -4.74 32.14 13.93
N CYS A 49 -4.63 30.94 14.52
CA CYS A 49 -4.68 30.74 15.98
C CYS A 49 -3.86 29.52 16.43
N GLY A 50 -2.79 29.15 15.72
CA GLY A 50 -1.82 28.15 16.20
C GLY A 50 -2.48 26.84 16.68
N LEU A 51 -2.45 26.64 18.01
CA LEU A 51 -3.07 25.52 18.72
C LEU A 51 -4.56 25.32 18.44
N SER A 52 -5.35 26.40 18.35
CA SER A 52 -6.78 26.27 18.10
C SER A 52 -7.07 25.71 16.72
N ASP A 53 -6.23 26.05 15.74
CA ASP A 53 -6.32 25.53 14.38
C ASP A 53 -5.99 24.02 14.33
N ILE A 54 -4.96 23.62 15.08
CA ILE A 54 -4.63 22.19 15.29
C ILE A 54 -5.81 21.46 15.97
N LYS A 55 -6.44 22.06 16.99
CA LYS A 55 -7.58 21.45 17.67
C LYS A 55 -8.79 21.32 16.75
N ASP A 56 -9.08 22.35 15.95
CA ASP A 56 -10.15 22.29 14.95
C ASP A 56 -9.88 21.19 13.92
N HIS A 57 -8.64 21.09 13.42
CA HIS A 57 -8.22 20.01 12.55
C HIS A 57 -8.48 18.62 13.15
N LEU A 58 -8.11 18.40 14.43
CA LEU A 58 -8.35 17.13 15.13
C LEU A 58 -9.85 16.83 15.29
N GLN A 59 -10.68 17.86 15.46
CA GLN A 59 -12.13 17.71 15.57
C GLN A 59 -12.83 17.59 14.21
N SER A 60 -12.15 17.96 13.12
CA SER A 60 -12.68 17.92 11.76
C SER A 60 -13.15 16.53 11.35
N SER A 61 -14.28 16.50 10.63
CA SER A 61 -14.85 15.28 10.05
C SER A 61 -13.86 14.54 9.17
N LYS A 62 -12.97 15.25 8.46
CA LYS A 62 -11.97 14.64 7.58
C LYS A 62 -10.95 13.82 8.38
N HIS A 63 -10.43 14.39 9.48
CA HIS A 63 -9.46 13.75 10.34
C HIS A 63 -10.06 12.49 11.00
N LYS A 64 -11.24 12.63 11.62
CA LYS A 64 -11.95 11.52 12.26
C LYS A 64 -12.26 10.37 11.30
N LYS A 65 -12.76 10.68 10.10
CA LYS A 65 -13.03 9.67 9.06
C LYS A 65 -11.75 8.96 8.64
N SER A 66 -10.66 9.69 8.43
CA SER A 66 -9.37 9.11 8.06
C SER A 66 -8.83 8.16 9.13
N LEU A 67 -8.94 8.53 10.41
CA LEU A 67 -8.54 7.67 11.52
C LEU A 67 -9.41 6.41 11.59
N ALA A 68 -10.73 6.55 11.46
CA ALA A 68 -11.64 5.41 11.44
C ALA A 68 -11.33 4.46 10.27
N CYS A 69 -11.13 4.99 9.07
CA CYS A 69 -10.74 4.20 7.89
C CYS A 69 -9.40 3.50 8.11
N ALA A 70 -8.40 4.17 8.69
CA ALA A 70 -7.09 3.58 8.98
C ALA A 70 -7.20 2.44 10.01
N ALA A 71 -8.05 2.59 11.04
CA ALA A 71 -8.28 1.56 12.05
C ALA A 71 -9.05 0.34 11.52
N SER A 72 -9.98 0.55 10.58
CA SER A 72 -10.76 -0.53 9.96
C SER A 72 -10.06 -1.17 8.75
N SER A 73 -9.03 -0.53 8.21
CA SER A 73 -8.28 -1.04 7.06
C SER A 73 -7.27 -2.10 7.49
N SER A 74 -7.32 -3.26 6.85
CA SER A 74 -6.27 -4.27 6.98
C SER A 74 -5.15 -4.00 5.99
N LYS A 75 -3.89 -4.27 6.37
CA LYS A 75 -2.74 -4.18 5.45
C LYS A 75 -3.01 -5.07 4.24
N LEU A 76 -2.88 -4.52 3.03
CA LEU A 76 -3.03 -5.26 1.77
C LEU A 76 -2.14 -6.51 1.73
N THR A 77 -1.00 -6.47 2.43
CA THR A 77 -0.11 -7.62 2.58
C THR A 77 -0.81 -8.82 3.21
N SER A 78 -1.80 -8.65 4.08
CA SER A 78 -2.56 -9.77 4.65
C SER A 78 -3.35 -10.57 3.59
N PHE A 79 -3.76 -9.91 2.50
CA PHE A 79 -4.56 -10.53 1.43
C PHE A 79 -3.70 -11.11 0.31
N PHE A 80 -2.66 -10.39 -0.12
CA PHE A 80 -1.80 -10.82 -1.23
C PHE A 80 -0.61 -11.65 -0.77
N PHE A 81 -0.09 -11.35 0.42
CA PHE A 81 1.03 -12.04 1.04
C PHE A 81 0.55 -12.58 2.38
N LYS A 82 -0.45 -13.47 2.34
CA LYS A 82 -0.68 -14.38 3.47
C LYS A 82 0.69 -14.95 3.75
N THR A 83 1.27 -14.59 4.90
CA THR A 83 2.67 -14.85 5.20
C THR A 83 2.96 -16.25 4.74
N ALA A 84 3.97 -16.40 3.89
CA ALA A 84 4.55 -17.68 3.59
C ALA A 84 5.11 -18.19 4.92
N SER A 85 4.24 -18.62 5.84
CA SER A 85 4.47 -19.85 6.55
C SER A 85 4.78 -20.80 5.41
N SER A 86 6.08 -21.06 5.28
CA SER A 86 6.72 -22.01 4.38
C SER A 86 6.09 -23.36 4.65
N ASN A 87 4.84 -23.50 4.26
CA ASN A 87 4.12 -24.74 4.25
C ASN A 87 4.60 -25.37 2.96
N ASP A 88 5.33 -26.48 3.05
CA ASP A 88 6.01 -27.12 1.91
C ASP A 88 5.10 -27.29 0.69
N LYS A 89 3.78 -27.39 0.92
CA LYS A 89 2.73 -27.44 -0.10
C LYS A 89 2.67 -26.21 -1.02
N ASN A 90 2.88 -25.00 -0.51
CA ASN A 90 2.85 -23.78 -1.31
C ASN A 90 4.11 -23.66 -2.19
N LEU A 91 5.26 -24.11 -1.69
CA LEU A 91 6.50 -24.14 -2.46
C LEU A 91 6.45 -25.22 -3.56
N ASP A 92 5.91 -26.40 -3.23
CA ASP A 92 5.65 -27.46 -4.21
C ASP A 92 4.69 -27.00 -5.31
N LEU A 93 3.59 -26.32 -4.96
CA LEU A 93 2.66 -25.76 -5.93
C LEU A 93 3.34 -24.72 -6.84
N ALA A 94 4.09 -23.79 -6.25
CA ALA A 94 4.83 -22.77 -7.01
C ALA A 94 5.86 -23.40 -7.97
N ALA A 95 6.56 -24.46 -7.56
CA ALA A 95 7.50 -25.18 -8.42
C ALA A 95 6.79 -25.88 -9.60
N LYS A 96 5.61 -26.46 -9.36
CA LYS A 96 4.78 -27.07 -10.41
C LYS A 96 4.31 -26.04 -11.43
N GLU A 97 3.79 -24.89 -10.95
CA GLU A 97 3.34 -23.78 -11.80
C GLU A 97 4.50 -23.19 -12.61
N ALA A 98 5.66 -22.96 -11.98
CA ALA A 98 6.85 -22.45 -12.65
C ALA A 98 7.34 -23.41 -13.76
N THR A 99 7.33 -24.72 -13.49
CA THR A 99 7.69 -25.73 -14.48
C THR A 99 6.73 -25.72 -15.67
N PHE A 100 5.43 -25.55 -15.43
CA PHE A 100 4.41 -25.48 -16.48
C PHE A 100 4.53 -24.19 -17.31
N ALA A 101 4.82 -23.06 -16.66
CA ALA A 101 5.07 -21.78 -17.34
C ALA A 101 6.32 -21.85 -18.22
N TYR A 102 7.42 -22.43 -17.70
CA TYR A 102 8.64 -22.64 -18.46
C TYR A 102 8.41 -23.54 -19.68
N HIS A 103 7.69 -24.65 -19.50
CA HIS A 103 7.32 -25.54 -20.60
C HIS A 103 6.55 -24.79 -21.70
N THR A 104 5.55 -23.99 -21.30
CA THR A 104 4.72 -23.20 -22.23
C THR A 104 5.56 -22.19 -23.01
N ALA A 105 6.46 -21.48 -22.33
CA ALA A 105 7.37 -20.51 -22.97
C ALA A 105 8.31 -21.18 -23.98
N ASN A 106 8.82 -22.38 -23.68
CA ASN A 106 9.78 -23.07 -24.53
C ASN A 106 9.14 -23.84 -25.69
N HIS A 107 7.94 -24.40 -25.51
CA HIS A 107 7.30 -25.26 -26.50
C HIS A 107 6.23 -24.57 -27.36
N SER A 108 5.84 -23.34 -27.02
CA SER A 108 4.69 -22.61 -27.58
C SER A 108 3.36 -23.39 -27.47
N LEU A 109 2.22 -22.71 -27.67
CA LEU A 109 0.87 -23.30 -27.52
C LEU A 109 0.41 -24.05 -28.78
N SER A 110 1.31 -24.82 -29.41
CA SER A 110 0.96 -25.62 -30.58
C SER A 110 0.16 -26.86 -30.21
N PHE A 111 -0.71 -27.35 -31.10
CA PHE A 111 -1.46 -28.58 -30.89
C PHE A 111 -0.56 -29.78 -30.54
N ASN A 112 0.67 -29.80 -31.06
CA ASN A 112 1.64 -30.87 -30.79
C ASN A 112 2.25 -30.82 -29.38
N SER A 113 2.25 -29.67 -28.70
CA SER A 113 2.76 -29.57 -27.33
C SER A 113 1.75 -30.08 -26.29
N ASN A 114 0.48 -30.27 -26.66
CA ASN A 114 -0.56 -30.83 -25.78
C ASN A 114 -0.22 -32.26 -25.29
N SER A 115 0.54 -33.04 -26.06
CA SER A 115 0.99 -34.37 -25.62
C SER A 115 2.03 -34.29 -24.48
N CYS A 116 2.83 -33.23 -24.45
CA CYS A 116 3.77 -32.96 -23.35
C CYS A 116 3.07 -32.28 -22.17
N SER A 117 2.23 -31.27 -22.43
CA SER A 117 1.45 -30.58 -21.40
C SER A 117 0.53 -31.53 -20.64
N SER A 118 -0.13 -32.48 -21.31
CA SER A 118 -0.97 -33.50 -20.64
C SER A 118 -0.19 -34.42 -19.71
N LYS A 119 1.03 -34.80 -20.07
CA LYS A 119 1.93 -35.56 -19.17
C LYS A 119 2.33 -34.73 -17.95
N LEU A 120 2.61 -33.44 -18.13
CA LEU A 120 2.93 -32.55 -17.00
C LEU A 120 1.73 -32.38 -16.07
N ILE A 121 0.53 -32.16 -16.61
CA ILE A 121 -0.70 -32.04 -15.83
C ILE A 121 -0.99 -33.34 -15.07
N SER A 122 -0.84 -34.48 -15.74
CA SER A 122 -1.00 -35.79 -15.12
C SER A 122 -0.04 -36.00 -13.95
N LYS A 123 1.21 -35.55 -14.08
CA LYS A 123 2.23 -35.71 -13.05
C LYS A 123 2.06 -34.75 -11.86
N PHE A 124 1.63 -33.51 -12.09
CA PHE A 124 1.65 -32.47 -11.07
C PHE A 124 0.32 -32.20 -10.38
N PHE A 125 -0.80 -32.37 -11.10
CA PHE A 125 -2.12 -31.96 -10.63
C PHE A 125 -3.12 -33.11 -10.59
N GLU A 126 -3.23 -33.89 -11.68
CA GLU A 126 -4.31 -34.87 -11.83
C GLU A 126 -3.85 -36.18 -12.49
N PRO A 127 -3.52 -37.24 -11.74
CA PRO A 127 -2.94 -38.48 -12.28
C PRO A 127 -3.72 -39.12 -13.43
N LYS A 128 -5.05 -38.96 -13.44
CA LYS A 128 -5.95 -39.51 -14.45
C LYS A 128 -6.18 -38.59 -15.66
N PHE A 129 -5.50 -37.43 -15.70
CA PHE A 129 -5.62 -36.49 -16.79
C PHE A 129 -5.04 -37.06 -18.08
N SER A 130 -5.85 -37.09 -19.12
CA SER A 130 -5.44 -37.46 -20.47
C SER A 130 -6.21 -36.63 -21.48
N LEU A 131 -5.50 -36.02 -22.43
CA LEU A 131 -6.14 -35.40 -23.59
C LEU A 131 -6.44 -36.46 -24.65
N GLY A 132 -7.52 -36.27 -25.40
CA GLY A 132 -7.86 -37.14 -26.54
C GLY A 132 -6.68 -37.24 -27.50
N LYS A 133 -6.34 -38.46 -27.91
CA LYS A 133 -5.33 -38.71 -28.93
C LYS A 133 -5.97 -38.41 -30.28
N ASN A 134 -5.45 -37.42 -31.01
CA ASN A 134 -5.76 -37.24 -32.43
C ASN A 134 -5.01 -38.27 -33.27
#